data_AF-A0A1H0PYR0-F1
#
_entry.id   AF-A0A1H0PYR0-F1
#
_cell.length_a   1.000
_cell.length_b   1.000
_cell.length_c   1.000
_cell.angle_alpha   90.00
_cell.angle_beta   90.00
_cell.angle_gamma   90.00
#
_symmetry.space_group_name_H-M   'P 1'
#
loop_
_entity.id
_entity.type
_entity.pdbx_description
1 polymer ?
#
loop_
_entity_poly.entity_id
_entity_poly.type
_entity_poly.pdbx_seq_one_letter_code
_entity_poly.pdbx_strand_id
1 'polypeptide(L)' 'MRRFGLLYGALDFVITPEGRWVFLEINPGGQYGWLEAATGAAITGQLAELLTSNPTDHEEHHHVTA' A
#
# COMPACT_ATOMS: atom_id res chain seq x y z
N MET A 1 6.06 4.99 -1.92
CA MET A 1 6.56 3.68 -1.41
C MET A 1 8.08 3.58 -1.51
N ARG A 2 8.69 3.27 -2.67
CA ARG A 2 10.16 3.05 -2.80
C ARG A 2 11.06 4.15 -2.22
N ARG A 3 10.78 5.43 -2.52
CA ARG A 3 11.58 6.57 -2.00
C ARG A 3 11.58 6.65 -0.47
N PHE A 4 10.54 6.14 0.18
CA PHE A 4 10.41 6.11 1.64
C PHE A 4 10.83 4.77 2.25
N GLY A 5 11.23 3.78 1.44
CA GLY A 5 11.56 2.43 1.92
C GLY A 5 10.37 1.69 2.54
N LEU A 6 9.14 2.09 2.21
CA LEU A 6 7.93 1.51 2.80
C LEU A 6 7.42 0.36 1.94
N LEU A 7 7.22 -0.81 2.58
CA LEU A 7 6.51 -1.96 2.00
C LEU A 7 4.99 -1.86 2.22
N TYR A 8 4.56 -1.07 3.20
CA TYR A 8 3.16 -0.79 3.51
C TYR A 8 2.96 0.69 3.84
N GLY A 9 1.78 1.22 3.51
CA GLY A 9 1.32 2.53 3.94
C GLY A 9 -0.14 2.73 3.56
N ALA A 10 -0.90 3.42 4.41
CA ALA A 10 -2.23 3.93 4.07
C ALA A 10 -2.08 5.31 3.45
N LEU A 11 -2.74 5.55 2.31
CA LEU A 11 -2.64 6.80 1.58
C LEU A 11 -4.00 7.49 1.55
N ASP A 12 -4.00 8.76 1.92
CA ASP A 12 -5.21 9.56 1.96
C ASP A 12 -5.26 10.51 0.77
N PHE A 13 -6.41 10.51 0.11
CA PHE A 13 -6.70 11.38 -1.02
C PHE A 13 -8.05 12.07 -0.84
N VAL A 14 -8.18 13.23 -1.48
CA VAL A 14 -9.47 13.89 -1.71
C VAL A 14 -9.65 14.17 -3.19
N ILE A 15 -10.90 14.23 -3.63
CA ILE A 15 -11.26 14.60 -5.00
C ILE A 15 -11.89 15.99 -4.94
N THR A 16 -11.29 16.96 -5.64
CA THR A 16 -11.84 18.32 -5.78
C THR A 16 -13.17 18.30 -6.55
N PRO A 17 -14.01 19.35 -6.46
CA PRO A 17 -15.25 19.43 -7.24
C PRO A 17 -15.03 19.32 -8.75
N GLU A 18 -13.85 19.72 -9.25
CA GLU A 18 -13.45 19.59 -10.66
C GLU A 18 -12.89 18.20 -11.01
N GLY A 19 -12.99 17.22 -10.11
CA GLY A 19 -12.57 15.84 -10.33
C GLY A 19 -11.06 15.58 -10.20
N ARG A 20 -10.26 16.56 -9.76
CA ARG A 20 -8.83 16.35 -9.54
C ARG A 20 -8.56 15.64 -8.22
N TRP A 21 -7.73 14.61 -8.26
CA TRP A 21 -7.22 13.92 -7.08
C TRP A 21 -6.10 14.73 -6.42
N VAL A 22 -6.17 14.87 -5.10
CA VAL A 22 -5.16 15.55 -4.28
C VAL A 22 -4.69 14.56 -3.22
N PHE A 23 -3.40 14.29 -3.22
CA PHE A 23 -2.73 13.52 -2.17
C PHE A 23 -2.62 14.38 -0.90
N LEU A 24 -2.99 13.80 0.24
CA LEU A 24 -2.88 14.46 1.54
C LEU A 24 -1.67 13.95 2.31
N GLU A 25 -1.64 12.64 2.59
CA GLU A 25 -0.58 12.03 3.37
C GLU A 25 -0.38 10.55 3.07
N ILE A 26 0.73 10.04 3.58
CA ILE A 26 0.99 8.61 3.73
C ILE A 26 1.25 8.32 5.19
N ASN A 27 0.45 7.44 5.78
CA ASN A 27 0.65 6.93 7.12
C ASN A 27 1.26 5.50 7.05
N PRO A 28 2.54 5.32 7.43
CA PRO A 28 3.19 4.01 7.39
C PRO A 28 2.62 3.01 8.40
N GLY A 29 1.88 3.47 9.42
CA GLY A 29 1.18 2.64 10.41
C GLY A 29 -0.34 2.81 10.36
N GLY A 30 -0.89 3.22 9.21
CA GLY A 30 -2.32 3.47 9.06
C GLY A 30 -3.16 2.25 9.42
N GLN A 31 -4.28 2.50 10.11
CA GLN A 31 -5.21 1.42 10.46
C GLN A 31 -6.06 1.06 9.24
N TYR A 32 -6.07 -0.22 8.89
CA TYR A 32 -6.78 -0.73 7.71
C TYR A 32 -7.96 -1.67 8.05
N GLY A 33 -8.07 -2.15 9.30
CA GLY A 33 -9.00 -3.22 9.67
C GLY A 33 -10.48 -2.88 9.41
N TRP A 34 -10.87 -1.61 9.57
CA TRP A 34 -12.23 -1.16 9.26
C TRP A 34 -12.54 -1.28 7.76
N LEU A 35 -11.56 -1.04 6.89
CA LEU A 35 -11.71 -1.10 5.44
C LEU A 35 -11.81 -2.56 4.99
N GLU A 36 -10.93 -3.42 5.49
CA GLU A 36 -10.99 -4.87 5.26
C GLU A 36 -12.36 -5.44 5.68
N ALA A 37 -12.87 -5.06 6.86
CA ALA A 37 -14.20 -5.47 7.31
C ALA A 37 -15.33 -4.97 6.40
N ALA A 38 -15.20 -3.75 5.86
CA ALA A 38 -16.23 -3.14 5.02
C ALA A 38 -16.22 -3.66 3.57
N THR A 39 -15.05 -3.99 3.02
CA THR A 39 -14.89 -4.34 1.59
C THR A 39 -14.57 -5.81 1.34
N GLY A 40 -14.19 -6.57 2.36
CA GLY A 40 -13.69 -7.94 2.23
C GLY A 40 -12.29 -8.03 1.59
N ALA A 41 -11.57 -6.91 1.48
CA ALA A 41 -10.19 -6.92 0.96
C ALA A 41 -9.27 -7.68 1.92
N ALA A 42 -8.51 -8.65 1.44
CA ALA A 42 -7.66 -9.53 2.26
C ALA A 42 -6.33 -8.86 2.69
N ILE A 43 -6.37 -7.65 3.24
CA ILE A 43 -5.21 -6.85 3.62
C ILE A 43 -4.38 -7.56 4.70
N THR A 44 -5.03 -8.12 5.73
CA THR A 44 -4.36 -8.88 6.79
C THR A 44 -3.61 -10.08 6.24
N GLY A 45 -4.24 -10.82 5.31
CA GLY A 45 -3.61 -11.97 4.66
C GLY A 45 -2.38 -11.58 3.85
N GLN A 46 -2.45 -10.48 3.09
CA GLN A 46 -1.32 -9.96 2.32
C GLN A 46 -0.18 -9.45 3.20
N LEU A 47 -0.49 -8.79 4.33
CA LEU A 47 0.52 -8.35 5.28
C LEU A 47 1.20 -9.54 6.00
N ALA A 48 0.44 -10.58 6.34
CA ALA A 48 1.00 -11.79 6.91
C ALA A 48 1.95 -12.49 5.92
N GLU A 49 1.51 -12.64 4.66
CA GLU A 49 2.34 -13.20 3.59
C GLU A 49 3.63 -12.38 3.39
N LEU A 50 3.51 -11.05 3.38
CA LEU A 50 4.66 -10.15 3.26
C LEU A 50 5.67 -10.34 4.41
N LEU A 51 5.20 -10.52 5.65
CA LEU A 51 6.05 -10.76 6.81
C LEU A 51 6.76 -12.11 6.78
N THR A 52 6.18 -13.12 6.12
CA THR A 52 6.76 -14.46 5.98
C THR A 52 7.59 -14.65 4.71
N SER A 53 7.44 -13.77 3.73
CA SER A 53 8.18 -13.81 2.47
C SER A 53 9.66 -13.45 2.66
N ASN A 54 10.52 -13.98 1.79
CA ASN A 54 11.94 -13.62 1.82
C ASN A 54 12.12 -12.23 1.21
N PRO A 55 12.95 -11.32 1.79
CA PRO A 55 13.08 -9.95 1.28
C PRO A 55 13.54 -9.87 -0.19
N THR A 56 14.24 -10.90 -0.67
CA THR A 56 14.73 -11.01 -2.06
C THR A 56 13.64 -11.38 -3.07
N ASP A 57 12.53 -11.96 -2.62
CA ASP A 57 11.45 -12.42 -3.51
C ASP A 57 10.72 -11.24 -4.19
N HIS A 58 10.86 -10.02 -3.65
CA HIS A 58 10.23 -8.80 -4.14
C HIS A 58 11.14 -7.93 -5.03
N GLU A 59 12.45 -8.24 -5.14
CA GLU A 59 13.38 -7.51 -6.02
C GLU A 59 13.40 -8.06 -7.47
N GLU A 60 13.10 -9.36 -7.68
CA GLU A 60 13.19 -9.98 -9.02
C GLU A 60 12.11 -9.51 -10.01
N HIS A 61 10.98 -8.96 -9.54
CA HIS A 61 9.93 -8.41 -10.41
C HIS A 61 10.22 -7.00 -10.95
N HIS A 62 11.44 -6.48 -10.75
CA HIS A 62 11.84 -5.12 -11.17
C HIS A 62 12.88 -5.06 -12.28
N HIS A 63 13.19 -6.19 -12.95
CA HIS A 63 13.95 -6.21 -14.21
C HIS A 63 13.02 -6.43 -15.43
N VAL A 64 12.14 -5.46 -15.69
CA VAL A 64 11.54 -5.28 -17.02
C VAL A 64 11.86 -3.86 -17.50
N THR A 65 12.94 -3.81 -18.27
CA THR A 65 13.23 -2.95 -19.43
C THR A 65 13.08 -1.42 -19.28
N ALA A 66 14.24 -0.75 -19.25
CA ALA A 66 14.45 0.49 -20.01
C ALA A 66 14.88 0.13 -21.45
#